data_AF-M0LV31-F1
#
_entry.id   AF-M0LV31-F1
#
_cell.length_a   1.000
_cell.length_b   1.000
_cell.length_c   1.000
_cell.angle_alpha   90.00
_cell.angle_beta   90.00
_cell.angle_gamma   90.00
#
_symmetry.space_group_name_H-M   'P 1'
#
loop_
_entity.id
_entity.type
_entity.pdbx_description
1 polymer ?
#
loop_
_entity_poly.entity_id
_entity_poly.type
_entity_poly.pdbx_seq_one_letter_code
_entity_poly.pdbx_strand_id
1 'polypeptide(L)'
;MDGRTIRSYRPSKPELAVFVSGVASMGLEILAVRIVAPQFGSHIYTVGGILTVFLVALSLGYWQGGKRAATATNREMAWILLGTAVYVAVVVYASDLLLTYTSTLALPPRYASLPAVILLFGPPTYLLGFISPYAAELSAKVGTGEASGHVYALGTIGSIVGSAATTFVLIPALTVDRIGILFGLALVATALAISLPRPSRRTLAAIGVVSLLLVAAVGGPAVYDYRGDVVHETETPYQHLEIVDDGDVRTMYLDGARHSATDLNDPDRHVFTYTRYFHLPMLLADDPDDVDKVLFIGGGGYTGPQDFERRYDVTVDVVEIDPDVTDAASEYFGLEHETNDDLEVHTGDGRQYLQRTDETYDVIVLDAYKQEQVPFHLTTVEFMELVSDRLADDGILHANVIASPSGAGSTFYHAQHKTIAEVFPETYAFRTSDTDAIQNVQLVATNGEGVVSTAELEQREQRRDLGVDLEDAVANRLSEPETDDAPVLRDDRGGVEGLLDPMLGQRYVIEESSESGGPGEQRERVEHVDPGPGEPAVAAGPVEAARSSAAAERASP
;
A
#
# COMPACT_ATOMS: atom_id res chain seq x y z
N MET A 1 43.23 6.56 -13.85
CA MET A 1 42.88 6.32 -15.27
C MET A 1 42.93 7.67 -15.96
N ASP A 2 43.77 7.83 -16.99
CA ASP A 2 43.88 9.10 -17.72
C ASP A 2 42.58 9.44 -18.46
N GLY A 3 42.10 10.68 -18.35
CA GLY A 3 40.84 11.13 -18.94
C GLY A 3 40.74 11.03 -20.48
N ARG A 4 41.84 10.67 -21.17
CA ARG A 4 41.86 10.38 -22.60
C ARG A 4 41.38 8.97 -22.94
N THR A 5 41.50 7.99 -22.04
CA THR A 5 41.11 6.59 -22.28
C THR A 5 39.60 6.37 -22.21
N ILE A 6 38.87 7.25 -21.51
CA ILE A 6 37.40 7.20 -21.39
C ILE A 6 36.70 7.56 -22.72
N ARG A 7 37.27 8.49 -23.52
CA ARG A 7 36.68 8.95 -24.78
C ARG A 7 36.73 7.94 -25.94
N SER A 8 37.47 6.83 -25.80
CA SER A 8 37.63 5.81 -26.84
C SER A 8 37.15 4.40 -26.42
N TYR A 9 36.59 4.25 -25.23
CA TYR A 9 36.09 2.96 -24.76
C TYR A 9 34.80 2.60 -25.51
N ARG A 10 34.85 1.53 -26.30
CA ARG A 10 33.65 0.92 -26.90
C ARG A 10 33.34 -0.35 -26.12
N PRO A 11 32.18 -0.44 -25.44
CA PRO A 11 31.83 -1.65 -24.71
C PRO A 11 31.78 -2.81 -25.70
N SER A 12 32.40 -3.92 -25.33
CA SER A 12 32.27 -5.18 -26.01
C SER A 12 30.83 -5.69 -25.90
N LYS A 13 30.46 -6.64 -26.76
CA LYS A 13 29.11 -7.21 -26.76
C LYS A 13 28.72 -7.83 -25.41
N PRO A 14 29.59 -8.62 -24.74
CA PRO A 14 29.26 -9.16 -23.44
C PRO A 14 29.12 -8.08 -22.36
N GLU A 15 29.97 -7.04 -22.40
CA GLU A 15 29.88 -5.91 -21.49
C GLU A 15 28.55 -5.15 -21.63
N LEU A 16 28.11 -4.87 -22.86
CA LEU A 16 26.81 -4.23 -23.09
C LEU A 16 25.65 -5.07 -22.53
N ALA A 17 25.67 -6.38 -22.77
CA ALA A 17 24.64 -7.28 -22.28
C ALA A 17 24.58 -7.32 -20.75
N VAL A 18 25.73 -7.37 -20.08
CA VAL A 18 25.85 -7.34 -18.62
C VAL A 18 25.31 -6.05 -18.02
N PHE A 19 25.68 -4.91 -18.60
CA PHE A 19 25.20 -3.61 -18.15
C PHE A 19 23.67 -3.51 -18.25
N VAL A 20 23.11 -3.85 -19.41
CA VAL A 20 21.65 -3.78 -19.63
C VAL A 20 20.91 -4.83 -18.80
N SER A 21 21.48 -6.02 -18.60
CA SER A 21 20.87 -7.02 -17.69
C SER A 21 20.83 -6.54 -16.24
N GLY A 22 21.87 -5.81 -15.80
CA GLY A 22 21.88 -5.19 -14.47
C GLY A 22 20.79 -4.12 -14.32
N VAL A 23 20.66 -3.25 -15.33
CA VAL A 23 19.60 -2.22 -15.40
C VAL A 23 18.23 -2.88 -15.33
N ALA A 24 17.95 -3.85 -16.21
CA ALA A 24 16.65 -4.51 -16.29
C ALA A 24 16.35 -5.35 -15.03
N SER A 25 17.34 -6.03 -14.44
CA SER A 25 17.12 -6.84 -13.24
C SER A 25 16.68 -6.00 -12.04
N MET A 26 17.40 -4.91 -11.74
CA MET A 26 17.00 -4.03 -10.63
C MET A 26 15.75 -3.23 -10.96
N GLY A 27 15.59 -2.80 -12.21
CA GLY A 27 14.38 -2.11 -12.64
C GLY A 27 13.13 -2.98 -12.46
N LEU A 28 13.18 -4.25 -12.86
CA LEU A 28 12.10 -5.21 -12.64
C LEU A 28 11.85 -5.51 -11.16
N GLU A 29 12.89 -5.49 -10.32
CA GLU A 29 12.73 -5.67 -8.86
C GLU A 29 11.95 -4.51 -8.24
N ILE A 30 12.25 -3.27 -8.65
CA ILE A 30 11.51 -2.08 -8.21
C ILE A 30 10.07 -2.11 -8.75
N LEU A 31 9.86 -2.50 -10.01
CA LEU A 31 8.51 -2.66 -10.56
C LEU A 31 7.73 -3.77 -9.86
N ALA A 32 8.38 -4.84 -9.42
CA ALA A 32 7.71 -5.91 -8.69
C ALA A 32 7.05 -5.41 -7.40
N VAL A 33 7.67 -4.47 -6.69
CA VAL A 33 7.07 -3.85 -5.50
C VAL A 33 5.78 -3.12 -5.88
N ARG A 34 5.79 -2.34 -6.96
CA ARG A 34 4.61 -1.58 -7.44
C ARG A 34 3.51 -2.47 -7.99
N ILE A 35 3.86 -3.52 -8.75
CA ILE A 35 2.88 -4.44 -9.34
C ILE A 35 2.19 -5.30 -8.27
N VAL A 36 2.92 -5.71 -7.23
CA VAL A 36 2.42 -6.64 -6.21
C VAL A 36 1.72 -5.90 -5.06
N ALA A 37 2.08 -4.64 -4.82
CA ALA A 37 1.56 -3.84 -3.71
C ALA A 37 0.02 -3.70 -3.72
N PRO A 38 -0.67 -3.47 -4.85
CA PRO A 38 -2.12 -3.30 -4.84
C PRO A 38 -2.90 -4.53 -4.35
N GLN A 39 -2.37 -5.74 -4.57
CA GLN A 39 -3.05 -6.98 -4.21
C GLN A 39 -2.63 -7.54 -2.85
N PHE A 40 -1.38 -7.33 -2.45
CA PHE A 40 -0.78 -7.99 -1.27
C PHE A 40 -0.17 -7.01 -0.25
N GLY A 41 -0.32 -5.72 -0.48
CA GLY A 41 0.23 -4.66 0.34
C GLY A 41 1.75 -4.48 0.23
N SER A 42 2.26 -3.39 0.81
CA SER A 42 3.68 -2.99 0.79
C SER A 42 4.46 -3.34 2.07
N HIS A 43 3.93 -4.26 2.89
CA HIS A 43 4.54 -4.64 4.16
C HIS A 43 5.91 -5.33 4.00
N ILE A 44 6.67 -5.35 5.09
CA ILE A 44 7.99 -5.99 5.21
C ILE A 44 8.03 -7.41 4.61
N TYR A 45 6.98 -8.21 4.78
CA TYR A 45 6.92 -9.57 4.25
C TYR A 45 6.82 -9.62 2.72
N THR A 46 6.03 -8.73 2.11
CA THR A 46 5.90 -8.66 0.65
C THR A 46 7.20 -8.18 0.02
N VAL A 47 7.78 -7.08 0.53
CA VAL A 47 9.06 -6.57 0.03
C VAL A 47 10.19 -7.57 0.27
N GLY A 48 10.28 -8.15 1.46
CA GLY A 48 11.27 -9.18 1.80
C GLY A 48 11.11 -10.44 0.95
N GLY A 49 9.88 -10.81 0.61
CA GLY A 49 9.55 -11.91 -0.30
C GLY A 49 10.06 -11.64 -1.72
N ILE A 50 9.82 -10.45 -2.25
CA ILE A 50 10.33 -10.00 -3.56
C ILE A 50 11.86 -10.12 -3.60
N LEU A 51 12.57 -9.49 -2.65
CA LEU A 51 14.03 -9.57 -2.57
C LEU A 51 14.53 -11.02 -2.51
N THR A 52 13.85 -11.87 -1.71
CA THR A 52 14.22 -13.29 -1.56
C THR A 52 14.07 -14.04 -2.88
N VAL A 53 12.95 -13.86 -3.58
CA VAL A 53 12.72 -14.53 -4.88
C VAL A 53 13.74 -14.08 -5.92
N PHE A 54 14.03 -12.77 -6.00
CA PHE A 54 15.03 -12.24 -6.92
C PHE A 54 16.43 -12.80 -6.65
N LEU A 55 16.87 -12.81 -5.39
CA LEU A 55 18.18 -13.35 -5.00
C LEU A 55 18.27 -14.87 -5.26
N VAL A 56 17.22 -15.63 -4.97
CA VAL A 56 17.18 -17.07 -5.27
C VAL A 56 17.22 -17.32 -6.77
N ALA A 57 16.40 -16.60 -7.55
CA ALA A 57 16.35 -16.74 -9.01
C ALA A 57 17.69 -16.38 -9.66
N LEU A 58 18.30 -15.24 -9.27
CA LEU A 58 19.64 -14.85 -9.71
C LEU A 58 20.69 -15.89 -9.32
N SER A 59 20.69 -16.37 -8.08
CA SER A 59 21.63 -17.39 -7.61
C SER A 59 21.55 -18.68 -8.42
N LEU A 60 20.33 -19.17 -8.69
CA LEU A 60 20.10 -20.33 -9.54
C LEU A 60 20.54 -20.07 -10.98
N GLY A 61 20.30 -18.87 -11.51
CA GLY A 61 20.75 -18.43 -12.82
C GLY A 61 22.28 -18.37 -12.93
N TYR A 62 22.97 -17.79 -11.95
CA TYR A 62 24.43 -17.75 -11.88
C TYR A 62 25.04 -19.14 -11.82
N TRP A 63 24.48 -20.01 -10.99
CA TRP A 63 24.96 -21.38 -10.83
C TRP A 63 24.78 -22.19 -12.11
N GLN A 64 23.61 -22.12 -12.75
CA GLN A 64 23.34 -22.86 -13.97
C GLN A 64 24.04 -22.26 -15.19
N GLY A 65 24.13 -20.93 -15.26
CA GLY A 65 24.91 -20.19 -16.24
C GLY A 65 26.39 -20.55 -16.17
N GLY A 66 26.98 -20.59 -14.97
CA GLY A 66 28.38 -20.99 -14.77
C GLY A 66 28.68 -22.39 -15.28
N LYS A 67 27.78 -23.36 -15.05
CA LYS A 67 27.93 -24.72 -15.59
C LYS A 67 27.90 -24.80 -17.12
N ARG A 68 27.17 -23.89 -17.77
CA ARG A 68 27.02 -23.84 -19.23
C ARG A 68 27.92 -22.82 -19.90
N ALA A 69 28.68 -22.05 -19.13
CA ALA A 69 29.49 -20.93 -19.61
C ALA A 69 30.52 -21.38 -20.65
N ALA A 70 31.13 -22.56 -20.49
CA ALA A 70 32.16 -23.08 -21.40
C ALA A 70 31.71 -23.22 -22.88
N THR A 71 30.40 -23.31 -23.13
CA THR A 71 29.83 -23.37 -24.49
C THR A 71 29.13 -22.07 -24.90
N ALA A 72 29.23 -21.02 -24.07
CA ALA A 72 28.50 -19.77 -24.25
C ALA A 72 28.85 -19.07 -25.55
N THR A 73 27.84 -18.47 -26.16
CA THR A 73 27.97 -17.66 -27.37
C THR A 73 27.14 -16.38 -27.24
N ASN A 74 27.55 -15.32 -27.96
CA ASN A 74 26.75 -14.10 -28.09
C ASN A 74 25.32 -14.38 -28.59
N ARG A 75 25.14 -15.47 -29.36
CA ARG A 75 23.82 -15.89 -29.86
C ARG A 75 22.95 -16.42 -28.73
N GLU A 76 23.48 -17.25 -27.83
CA GLU A 76 22.72 -17.75 -26.69
C GLU A 76 22.36 -16.63 -25.72
N MET A 77 23.28 -15.70 -25.45
CA MET A 77 22.97 -14.49 -24.69
C MET A 77 21.82 -13.69 -25.32
N ALA A 78 21.82 -13.53 -26.66
CA ALA A 78 20.73 -12.85 -27.35
C ALA A 78 19.38 -13.58 -27.17
N TRP A 79 19.36 -14.91 -27.19
CA TRP A 79 18.15 -15.69 -26.93
C TRP A 79 17.68 -15.61 -25.48
N ILE A 80 18.61 -15.54 -24.51
CA ILE A 80 18.29 -15.31 -23.10
C ILE A 80 17.63 -13.94 -22.94
N LEU A 81 18.23 -12.87 -23.48
CA LEU A 81 17.67 -11.51 -23.44
C LEU A 81 16.29 -11.43 -24.10
N LEU A 82 16.10 -12.09 -25.27
CA LEU A 82 14.79 -12.14 -25.92
C LEU A 82 13.77 -12.95 -25.11
N GLY A 83 14.19 -14.05 -24.48
CA GLY A 83 13.34 -14.83 -23.57
C GLY A 83 12.90 -14.03 -22.36
N THR A 84 13.82 -13.28 -21.75
CA THR A 84 13.50 -12.33 -20.67
C THR A 84 12.51 -11.27 -21.17
N ALA A 85 12.72 -10.68 -22.35
CA ALA A 85 11.83 -9.66 -22.91
C ALA A 85 10.41 -10.19 -23.21
N VAL A 86 10.27 -11.45 -23.63
CA VAL A 86 8.95 -12.11 -23.73
C VAL A 86 8.29 -12.20 -22.36
N TYR A 87 9.05 -12.59 -21.35
CA TYR A 87 8.50 -12.70 -20.00
C TYR A 87 8.10 -11.34 -19.42
N VAL A 88 8.86 -10.28 -19.72
CA VAL A 88 8.46 -8.91 -19.38
C VAL A 88 7.14 -8.53 -20.02
N ALA A 89 6.89 -8.91 -21.29
CA ALA A 89 5.58 -8.72 -21.91
C ALA A 89 4.46 -9.52 -21.20
N VAL A 90 4.76 -10.72 -20.69
CA VAL A 90 3.82 -11.50 -19.86
C VAL A 90 3.53 -10.79 -18.54
N VAL A 91 4.55 -10.24 -17.87
CA VAL A 91 4.36 -9.48 -16.63
C VAL A 91 3.43 -8.29 -16.86
N VAL A 92 3.68 -7.50 -17.91
CA VAL A 92 2.86 -6.32 -18.24
C VAL A 92 1.43 -6.70 -18.65
N TYR A 93 1.23 -7.80 -19.38
CA TYR A 93 -0.10 -8.17 -19.89
C TYR A 93 -0.94 -9.00 -18.90
N ALA A 94 -0.29 -9.80 -18.07
CA ALA A 94 -0.96 -10.82 -17.26
C ALA A 94 -0.72 -10.66 -15.76
N SER A 95 -0.14 -9.54 -15.30
CA SER A 95 0.02 -9.23 -13.87
C SER A 95 -1.30 -9.39 -13.15
N ASP A 96 -2.34 -8.67 -13.56
CA ASP A 96 -3.59 -8.56 -12.82
C ASP A 96 -4.27 -9.93 -12.73
N LEU A 97 -4.38 -10.62 -13.87
CA LEU A 97 -4.92 -11.96 -13.93
C LEU A 97 -4.17 -12.94 -13.00
N LEU A 98 -2.84 -12.90 -13.01
CA LEU A 98 -2.02 -13.80 -12.20
C LEU A 98 -2.06 -13.42 -10.72
N LEU A 99 -2.12 -12.14 -10.39
CA LEU A 99 -2.29 -11.64 -9.03
C LEU A 99 -3.63 -12.09 -8.47
N THR A 100 -4.73 -11.92 -9.21
CA THR A 100 -6.06 -12.39 -8.82
C THR A 100 -6.11 -13.90 -8.62
N TYR A 101 -5.53 -14.70 -9.51
CA TYR A 101 -5.53 -16.16 -9.33
C TYR A 101 -4.62 -16.64 -8.19
N THR A 102 -3.55 -15.92 -7.90
CA THR A 102 -2.63 -16.31 -6.81
C THR A 102 -3.13 -15.85 -5.45
N SER A 103 -3.94 -14.79 -5.38
CA SER A 103 -4.59 -14.36 -4.15
C SER A 103 -5.63 -15.36 -3.64
N THR A 104 -6.23 -16.18 -4.52
CA THR A 104 -7.15 -17.26 -4.08
C THR A 104 -6.44 -18.46 -3.43
N LEU A 105 -5.10 -18.48 -3.39
CA LEU A 105 -4.37 -19.56 -2.74
C LEU A 105 -4.46 -19.40 -1.21
N ALA A 106 -4.98 -20.42 -0.53
CA ALA A 106 -5.08 -20.45 0.92
C ALA A 106 -3.69 -20.59 1.60
N LEU A 107 -2.95 -19.49 1.64
CA LEU A 107 -1.65 -19.36 2.30
C LEU A 107 -1.75 -18.40 3.48
N PRO A 108 -0.93 -18.59 4.53
CA PRO A 108 -0.79 -17.56 5.55
C PRO A 108 -0.40 -16.22 4.92
N PRO A 109 -0.95 -15.09 5.36
CA PRO A 109 -0.84 -13.82 4.66
C PRO A 109 0.60 -13.34 4.42
N ARG A 110 1.48 -13.61 5.40
CA ARG A 110 2.94 -13.38 5.30
C ARG A 110 3.64 -14.07 4.11
N TYR A 111 2.98 -15.06 3.50
CA TYR A 111 3.47 -15.82 2.34
C TYR A 111 2.58 -15.66 1.10
N ALA A 112 1.49 -14.89 1.19
CA ALA A 112 0.48 -14.80 0.13
C ALA A 112 1.03 -14.26 -1.19
N SER A 113 1.98 -13.33 -1.15
CA SER A 113 2.60 -12.76 -2.34
C SER A 113 3.62 -13.67 -3.03
N LEU A 114 4.18 -14.69 -2.33
CA LEU A 114 5.27 -15.50 -2.85
C LEU A 114 4.93 -16.24 -4.16
N PRO A 115 3.77 -16.91 -4.32
CA PRO A 115 3.42 -17.57 -5.58
C PRO A 115 3.37 -16.60 -6.76
N ALA A 116 2.77 -15.42 -6.56
CA ALA A 116 2.68 -14.38 -7.58
C ALA A 116 4.07 -13.90 -8.01
N VAL A 117 4.91 -13.55 -7.03
CA VAL A 117 6.28 -13.06 -7.25
C VAL A 117 7.14 -14.13 -7.93
N ILE A 118 7.05 -15.40 -7.47
CA ILE A 118 7.79 -16.52 -8.08
C ILE A 118 7.38 -16.70 -9.53
N LEU A 119 6.08 -16.64 -9.83
CA LEU A 119 5.58 -16.83 -11.19
C LEU A 119 5.98 -15.65 -12.08
N LEU A 120 5.66 -14.42 -11.68
CA LEU A 120 5.86 -13.21 -12.49
C LEU A 120 7.33 -12.82 -12.64
N PHE A 121 8.12 -12.89 -11.56
CA PHE A 121 9.48 -12.33 -11.55
C PHE A 121 10.58 -13.37 -11.42
N GLY A 122 10.28 -14.60 -10.98
CA GLY A 122 11.26 -15.69 -10.91
C GLY A 122 11.91 -16.02 -12.25
N PRO A 123 11.14 -16.36 -13.31
CA PRO A 123 11.69 -16.72 -14.62
C PRO A 123 12.54 -15.63 -15.32
N PRO A 124 12.11 -14.35 -15.43
CA PRO A 124 12.93 -13.33 -16.09
C PRO A 124 14.24 -13.09 -15.35
N THR A 125 14.19 -13.07 -14.02
CA THR A 125 15.35 -12.88 -13.16
C THR A 125 16.30 -14.07 -13.21
N TYR A 126 15.78 -15.30 -13.23
CA TYR A 126 16.57 -16.51 -13.45
C TYR A 126 17.33 -16.46 -14.78
N LEU A 127 16.67 -16.04 -15.86
CA LEU A 127 17.28 -15.89 -17.17
C LEU A 127 18.38 -14.81 -17.17
N LEU A 128 18.13 -13.65 -16.54
CA LEU A 128 19.13 -12.59 -16.39
C LEU A 128 20.39 -13.07 -15.64
N GLY A 129 20.23 -13.98 -14.67
CA GLY A 129 21.36 -14.61 -13.96
C GLY A 129 22.33 -15.38 -14.85
N PHE A 130 21.97 -15.78 -16.08
CA PHE A 130 22.91 -16.43 -17.00
C PHE A 130 23.90 -15.46 -17.65
N ILE A 131 23.57 -14.17 -17.72
CA ILE A 131 24.31 -13.19 -18.51
C ILE A 131 25.73 -12.99 -17.94
N SER A 132 25.87 -12.86 -16.62
CA SER A 132 27.18 -12.61 -15.98
C SER A 132 28.18 -13.76 -16.19
N PRO A 133 27.85 -15.04 -15.92
CA PRO A 133 28.78 -16.15 -16.21
C PRO A 133 29.12 -16.29 -17.70
N TYR A 134 28.15 -16.09 -18.60
CA TYR A 134 28.38 -16.18 -20.04
C TYR A 134 29.30 -15.05 -20.52
N ALA A 135 29.11 -13.85 -19.99
CA ALA A 135 29.93 -12.71 -20.33
C ALA A 135 31.35 -12.81 -19.78
N ALA A 136 31.53 -13.41 -18.60
CA ALA A 136 32.85 -13.68 -18.03
C ALA A 136 33.64 -14.65 -18.92
N GLU A 137 33.01 -15.72 -19.42
CA GLU A 137 33.66 -16.66 -20.36
C GLU A 137 33.99 -16.01 -21.71
N LEU A 138 33.09 -15.15 -22.22
CA LEU A 138 33.29 -14.45 -23.50
C LEU A 138 34.20 -13.21 -23.39
N SER A 139 34.67 -12.90 -22.19
CA SER A 139 35.52 -11.74 -21.93
C SER A 139 36.92 -11.96 -22.49
N ALA A 140 37.49 -10.92 -23.11
CA ALA A 140 38.87 -10.94 -23.61
C ALA A 140 39.92 -10.62 -22.52
N LYS A 141 39.51 -10.48 -21.25
CA LYS A 141 40.39 -10.16 -20.13
C LYS A 141 41.26 -11.35 -19.74
N VAL A 142 42.48 -11.08 -19.28
CA VAL A 142 43.48 -12.12 -18.99
C VAL A 142 43.28 -12.62 -17.55
N GLY A 143 42.80 -13.85 -17.42
CA GLY A 143 42.60 -14.51 -16.13
C GLY A 143 41.14 -14.51 -15.68
N THR A 144 40.69 -15.67 -15.19
CA THR A 144 39.30 -15.92 -14.80
C THR A 144 38.80 -14.99 -13.69
N GLY A 145 39.70 -14.59 -12.78
CA GLY A 145 39.41 -13.62 -11.71
C GLY A 145 39.18 -12.19 -12.21
N GLU A 146 40.02 -11.70 -13.13
CA GLU A 146 39.88 -10.34 -13.69
C GLU A 146 38.63 -10.24 -14.58
N ALA A 147 38.38 -11.26 -15.42
CA ALA A 147 37.21 -11.33 -16.28
C ALA A 147 35.90 -11.31 -15.46
N SER A 148 35.82 -12.15 -14.43
CA SER A 148 34.66 -12.21 -13.54
C SER A 148 34.48 -10.90 -12.77
N GLY A 149 35.55 -10.38 -12.15
CA GLY A 149 35.48 -9.14 -11.37
C GLY A 149 35.02 -7.94 -12.20
N HIS A 150 35.50 -7.81 -13.45
CA HIS A 150 35.08 -6.75 -14.36
C HIS A 150 33.60 -6.87 -14.75
N VAL A 151 33.13 -8.08 -15.03
CA VAL A 151 31.72 -8.34 -15.36
C VAL A 151 30.80 -8.04 -14.18
N TYR A 152 31.17 -8.48 -12.97
CA TYR A 152 30.41 -8.13 -11.76
C TYR A 152 30.37 -6.62 -11.54
N ALA A 153 31.50 -5.91 -11.66
CA ALA A 153 31.54 -4.47 -11.49
C ALA A 153 30.62 -3.74 -12.50
N LEU A 154 30.64 -4.15 -13.78
CA LEU A 154 29.79 -3.56 -14.79
C LEU A 154 28.31 -3.87 -14.57
N GLY A 155 27.99 -5.09 -14.14
CA GLY A 155 26.64 -5.49 -13.76
C GLY A 155 26.13 -4.65 -12.59
N THR A 156 26.94 -4.46 -11.55
CA THR A 156 26.61 -3.59 -10.40
C THR A 156 26.39 -2.14 -10.84
N ILE A 157 27.21 -1.60 -11.74
CA ILE A 157 26.98 -0.24 -12.28
C ILE A 157 25.64 -0.18 -13.02
N GLY A 158 25.33 -1.19 -13.84
CA GLY A 158 24.03 -1.31 -14.49
C GLY A 158 22.89 -1.35 -13.49
N SER A 159 23.02 -2.15 -12.43
CA SER A 159 22.06 -2.25 -11.33
C SER A 159 21.84 -0.91 -10.61
N ILE A 160 22.90 -0.14 -10.32
CA ILE A 160 22.81 1.19 -9.73
C ILE A 160 22.07 2.16 -10.66
N VAL A 161 22.38 2.14 -11.95
CA VAL A 161 21.68 2.96 -12.95
C VAL A 161 20.22 2.54 -13.06
N GLY A 162 19.94 1.24 -13.05
CA GLY A 162 18.60 0.68 -13.10
C GLY A 162 17.76 1.11 -11.92
N SER A 163 18.24 0.92 -10.69
CA SER A 163 17.51 1.34 -9.49
C SER A 163 17.31 2.85 -9.44
N ALA A 164 18.38 3.64 -9.65
CA ALA A 164 18.28 5.09 -9.60
C ALA A 164 17.38 5.68 -10.71
N ALA A 165 17.50 5.20 -11.94
CA ALA A 165 16.65 5.66 -13.03
C ALA A 165 15.20 5.24 -12.82
N THR A 166 14.94 4.01 -12.36
CA THR A 166 13.58 3.54 -12.10
C THR A 166 12.92 4.37 -11.01
N THR A 167 13.57 4.50 -9.85
CA THR A 167 13.01 5.18 -8.67
C THR A 167 12.88 6.68 -8.85
N PHE A 168 13.90 7.36 -9.37
CA PHE A 168 13.93 8.84 -9.37
C PHE A 168 13.51 9.49 -10.70
N VAL A 169 13.35 8.71 -11.78
CA VAL A 169 13.06 9.27 -13.10
C VAL A 169 11.90 8.57 -13.80
N LEU A 170 11.90 7.23 -13.85
CA LEU A 170 10.91 6.50 -14.64
C LEU A 170 9.56 6.41 -13.93
N ILE A 171 9.53 6.08 -12.63
CA ILE A 171 8.28 5.99 -11.84
C ILE A 171 7.53 7.33 -11.86
N PRO A 172 8.15 8.49 -11.56
CA PRO A 172 7.44 9.77 -11.58
C PRO A 172 7.00 10.24 -12.99
N ALA A 173 7.45 9.59 -14.07
CA ALA A 173 7.23 10.07 -15.44
C ALA A 173 6.42 9.12 -16.32
N LEU A 174 6.30 7.84 -15.95
CA LEU A 174 5.72 6.78 -16.77
C LEU A 174 4.97 5.79 -15.89
N THR A 175 3.85 5.26 -16.40
CA THR A 175 3.15 4.13 -15.76
C THR A 175 4.01 2.88 -15.72
N VAL A 176 3.78 2.01 -14.74
CA VAL A 176 4.53 0.77 -14.48
C VAL A 176 4.66 -0.10 -15.75
N ASP A 177 3.59 -0.21 -16.54
CA ASP A 177 3.58 -0.95 -17.81
C ASP A 177 4.56 -0.39 -18.84
N ARG A 178 4.58 0.94 -19.00
CA ARG A 178 5.48 1.64 -19.93
C ARG A 178 6.93 1.44 -19.52
N ILE A 179 7.22 1.41 -18.22
CA ILE A 179 8.57 1.12 -17.70
C ILE A 179 8.95 -0.33 -18.00
N GLY A 180 8.05 -1.29 -17.77
CA GLY A 180 8.24 -2.69 -18.13
C GLY A 180 8.59 -2.84 -19.61
N ILE A 181 7.81 -2.21 -20.49
CA ILE A 181 8.05 -2.23 -21.94
C ILE A 181 9.38 -1.57 -22.32
N LEU A 182 9.75 -0.46 -21.68
CA LEU A 182 11.04 0.18 -21.90
C LEU A 182 12.20 -0.79 -21.60
N PHE A 183 12.14 -1.54 -20.49
CA PHE A 183 13.13 -2.58 -20.20
C PHE A 183 13.08 -3.73 -21.20
N GLY A 184 11.89 -4.19 -21.59
CA GLY A 184 11.72 -5.21 -22.63
C GLY A 184 12.36 -4.79 -23.96
N LEU A 185 12.12 -3.55 -24.41
CA LEU A 185 12.71 -2.99 -25.63
C LEU A 185 14.22 -2.79 -25.51
N ALA A 186 14.73 -2.39 -24.34
CA ALA A 186 16.17 -2.30 -24.10
C ALA A 186 16.86 -3.68 -24.20
N LEU A 187 16.22 -4.74 -23.68
CA LEU A 187 16.69 -6.13 -23.82
C LEU A 187 16.68 -6.58 -25.29
N VAL A 188 15.61 -6.29 -26.04
CA VAL A 188 15.50 -6.60 -27.47
C VAL A 188 16.55 -5.85 -28.30
N ALA A 189 16.73 -4.56 -28.05
CA ALA A 189 17.75 -3.73 -28.72
C ALA A 189 19.17 -4.26 -28.45
N THR A 190 19.42 -4.69 -27.20
CA THR A 190 20.70 -5.30 -26.82
C THR A 190 20.91 -6.64 -27.51
N ALA A 191 19.88 -7.49 -27.58
CA ALA A 191 19.93 -8.77 -28.30
C ALA A 191 20.26 -8.58 -29.79
N LEU A 192 19.71 -7.54 -30.43
CA LEU A 192 20.05 -7.15 -31.80
C LEU A 192 21.51 -6.68 -31.90
N ALA A 193 21.93 -5.76 -31.03
CA ALA A 193 23.27 -5.19 -31.03
C ALA A 193 24.38 -6.25 -30.89
N ILE A 194 24.22 -7.21 -29.98
CA ILE A 194 25.19 -8.29 -29.78
C ILE A 194 25.17 -9.32 -30.93
N SER A 195 24.08 -9.40 -31.68
CA SER A 195 23.92 -10.30 -32.84
C SER A 195 24.51 -9.74 -34.14
N LEU A 196 24.72 -8.41 -34.25
CA LEU A 196 25.34 -7.78 -35.42
C LEU A 196 26.83 -8.15 -35.58
N PRO A 197 27.40 -8.14 -36.80
CA PRO A 197 26.80 -7.75 -38.08
C PRO A 197 26.10 -8.89 -38.83
N ARG A 198 26.12 -10.13 -38.30
CA ARG A 198 25.57 -11.32 -38.97
C ARG A 198 24.46 -11.97 -38.13
N PRO A 199 23.33 -11.27 -37.89
CA PRO A 199 22.22 -11.87 -37.16
C PRO A 199 21.60 -13.00 -37.97
N SER A 200 21.22 -14.09 -37.30
CA SER A 200 20.52 -15.19 -37.96
C SER A 200 19.09 -14.78 -38.34
N ARG A 201 18.52 -15.32 -39.43
CA ARG A 201 17.11 -15.05 -39.81
C ARG A 201 16.13 -15.36 -38.67
N ARG A 202 16.40 -16.40 -37.88
CA ARG A 202 15.60 -16.77 -36.70
C ARG A 202 15.67 -15.71 -35.60
N THR A 203 16.85 -15.14 -35.36
CA THR A 203 17.04 -14.06 -34.38
C THR A 203 16.29 -12.80 -34.80
N LEU A 204 16.34 -12.42 -36.08
CA LEU A 204 15.59 -11.26 -36.58
C LEU A 204 14.08 -11.47 -36.50
N ALA A 205 13.59 -12.66 -36.84
CA ALA A 205 12.18 -13.00 -36.70
C ALA A 205 11.73 -12.95 -35.23
N ALA A 206 12.53 -13.50 -34.32
CA ALA A 206 12.26 -13.43 -32.88
C ALA A 206 12.23 -11.98 -32.40
N ILE A 207 13.21 -11.14 -32.76
CA ILE A 207 13.21 -9.71 -32.43
C ILE A 207 11.91 -9.03 -32.90
N GLY A 208 11.49 -9.27 -34.15
CA GLY A 208 10.26 -8.69 -34.68
C GLY A 208 9.01 -9.13 -33.91
N VAL A 209 8.89 -10.42 -33.61
CA VAL A 209 7.77 -10.98 -32.84
C VAL A 209 7.75 -10.45 -31.41
N VAL A 210 8.89 -10.45 -30.72
CA VAL A 210 8.97 -9.98 -29.33
C VAL A 210 8.70 -8.47 -29.24
N SER A 211 9.21 -7.68 -30.19
CA SER A 211 8.89 -6.25 -30.26
C SER A 211 7.40 -6.01 -30.48
N LEU A 212 6.77 -6.81 -31.36
CA LEU A 212 5.34 -6.73 -31.60
C LEU A 212 4.54 -7.12 -30.35
N LEU A 213 4.94 -8.18 -29.62
CA LEU A 213 4.30 -8.60 -28.38
C LEU A 213 4.38 -7.51 -27.30
N LEU A 214 5.56 -6.88 -27.12
CA LEU A 214 5.74 -5.78 -26.18
C LEU A 214 4.86 -4.57 -26.52
N VAL A 215 4.75 -4.22 -27.80
CA VAL A 215 3.89 -3.11 -28.25
C VAL A 215 2.41 -3.48 -28.14
N ALA A 216 2.05 -4.73 -28.44
CA ALA A 216 0.67 -5.20 -28.32
C ALA A 216 0.20 -5.26 -26.86
N ALA A 217 1.11 -5.49 -25.91
CA ALA A 217 0.79 -5.45 -24.48
C ALA A 217 0.26 -4.08 -24.02
N VAL A 218 0.67 -2.97 -24.66
CA VAL A 218 0.14 -1.61 -24.39
C VAL A 218 -1.33 -1.47 -24.80
N GLY A 219 -1.71 -2.15 -25.89
CA GLY A 219 -3.04 -2.07 -26.48
C GLY A 219 -3.90 -3.26 -26.13
N GLY A 220 -3.67 -3.87 -24.95
CA GLY A 220 -4.46 -4.99 -24.44
C GLY A 220 -5.96 -4.69 -24.53
N PRO A 221 -6.82 -5.73 -24.58
CA PRO A 221 -8.26 -5.50 -24.58
C PRO A 221 -8.58 -4.62 -23.37
N ALA A 222 -9.44 -3.60 -23.56
CA ALA A 222 -10.00 -2.85 -22.46
C ALA A 222 -10.56 -3.87 -21.48
N VAL A 223 -9.81 -4.13 -20.41
CA VAL A 223 -10.31 -4.93 -19.31
C VAL A 223 -11.39 -4.02 -18.76
N TYR A 224 -12.65 -4.42 -18.95
CA TYR A 224 -13.74 -3.80 -18.25
C TYR A 224 -13.42 -3.98 -16.78
N ASP A 225 -13.01 -2.89 -16.14
CA ASP A 225 -12.85 -2.87 -14.72
C ASP A 225 -14.21 -3.21 -14.13
N TYR A 226 -14.26 -4.28 -13.33
CA TYR A 226 -15.50 -4.72 -12.70
C TYR A 226 -15.98 -3.70 -11.65
N ARG A 227 -15.13 -2.75 -11.27
CA ARG A 227 -15.42 -1.65 -10.35
C ARG A 227 -16.18 -0.50 -11.00
N GLY A 228 -16.07 -0.30 -12.32
CA GLY A 228 -16.71 0.84 -13.00
C GLY A 228 -15.86 1.40 -14.15
N ASP A 229 -16.16 2.63 -14.58
CA ASP A 229 -15.39 3.33 -15.61
C ASP A 229 -14.19 4.05 -14.96
N VAL A 230 -12.97 3.66 -15.32
CA VAL A 230 -11.74 4.33 -14.85
C VAL A 230 -11.63 5.71 -15.52
N VAL A 231 -11.81 6.77 -14.72
CA VAL A 231 -11.79 8.18 -15.13
C VAL A 231 -10.38 8.73 -15.17
N HIS A 232 -9.56 8.34 -14.19
CA HIS A 232 -8.18 8.79 -14.04
C HIS A 232 -7.35 7.66 -13.44
N GLU A 233 -6.11 7.52 -13.89
CA GLU A 233 -5.14 6.55 -13.38
C GLU A 233 -3.74 7.15 -13.48
N THR A 234 -3.00 7.15 -12.37
CA THR A 234 -1.62 7.65 -12.32
C THR A 234 -0.79 6.93 -11.26
N GLU A 235 0.54 7.01 -11.42
CA GLU A 235 1.52 6.52 -10.44
C GLU A 235 2.17 7.71 -9.75
N THR A 236 1.97 7.83 -8.44
CA THR A 236 2.59 8.87 -7.63
C THR A 236 3.90 8.34 -7.03
N PRO A 237 4.79 9.21 -6.49
CA PRO A 237 5.94 8.76 -5.71
C PRO A 237 5.55 7.89 -4.51
N TYR A 238 4.30 7.99 -4.02
CA TYR A 238 3.81 7.32 -2.83
C TYR A 238 3.05 6.05 -3.18
N GLN A 239 2.10 6.11 -4.12
CA GLN A 239 1.10 5.07 -4.37
C GLN A 239 0.55 5.08 -5.81
N HIS A 240 -0.16 4.03 -6.18
CA HIS A 240 -0.98 3.98 -7.37
C HIS A 240 -2.33 4.65 -7.10
N LEU A 241 -2.76 5.61 -7.94
CA LEU A 241 -4.01 6.36 -7.76
C LEU A 241 -4.94 6.12 -8.94
N GLU A 242 -6.17 5.69 -8.65
CA GLU A 242 -7.24 5.53 -9.63
C GLU A 242 -8.51 6.26 -9.18
N ILE A 243 -9.21 6.90 -10.12
CA ILE A 243 -10.56 7.41 -9.93
C ILE A 243 -11.49 6.59 -10.80
N VAL A 244 -12.50 5.98 -10.18
CA VAL A 244 -13.46 5.10 -10.86
C VAL A 244 -14.89 5.56 -10.57
N ASP A 245 -15.69 5.65 -11.62
CA ASP A 245 -17.13 5.97 -11.52
C ASP A 245 -17.95 4.67 -11.62
N ASP A 246 -18.71 4.34 -10.57
CA ASP A 246 -19.72 3.27 -10.52
C ASP A 246 -21.13 3.89 -10.40
N GLY A 247 -21.75 4.16 -11.55
CA GLY A 247 -23.04 4.85 -11.60
C GLY A 247 -22.93 6.30 -11.13
N ASP A 248 -23.58 6.62 -10.02
CA ASP A 248 -23.57 7.97 -9.41
C ASP A 248 -22.51 8.13 -8.32
N VAL A 249 -21.72 7.08 -8.02
CA VAL A 249 -20.68 7.11 -7.00
C VAL A 249 -19.31 7.17 -7.67
N ARG A 250 -18.54 8.20 -7.32
CA ARG A 250 -17.12 8.32 -7.69
C ARG A 250 -16.26 7.87 -6.52
N THR A 251 -15.35 6.93 -6.76
CA THR A 251 -14.45 6.39 -5.75
C THR A 251 -12.98 6.63 -6.13
N MET A 252 -12.20 7.11 -5.17
CA MET A 252 -10.74 7.16 -5.25
C MET A 252 -10.17 5.87 -4.67
N TYR A 253 -9.35 5.19 -5.46
CA TYR A 253 -8.59 4.01 -5.06
C TYR A 253 -7.12 4.39 -4.93
N LEU A 254 -6.51 4.02 -3.80
CA LEU A 254 -5.08 4.16 -3.57
C LEU A 254 -4.47 2.78 -3.32
N ASP A 255 -3.51 2.37 -4.15
CA ASP A 255 -2.96 1.01 -4.18
C ASP A 255 -4.08 -0.07 -4.18
N GLY A 256 -5.15 0.16 -4.96
CA GLY A 256 -6.28 -0.77 -5.09
C GLY A 256 -7.30 -0.76 -3.93
N ALA A 257 -7.03 -0.08 -2.82
CA ALA A 257 -7.95 0.05 -1.70
C ALA A 257 -8.86 1.28 -1.87
N ARG A 258 -10.14 1.15 -1.53
CA ARG A 258 -11.09 2.28 -1.55
C ARG A 258 -10.73 3.27 -0.44
N HIS A 259 -10.37 4.48 -0.84
CA HIS A 259 -9.85 5.47 0.11
C HIS A 259 -10.84 6.61 0.36
N SER A 260 -11.58 7.02 -0.67
CA SER A 260 -12.64 8.03 -0.55
C SER A 260 -13.74 7.78 -1.58
N ALA A 261 -14.96 8.18 -1.28
CA ALA A 261 -16.05 8.12 -2.23
C ALA A 261 -17.01 9.29 -2.04
N THR A 262 -17.53 9.81 -3.14
CA THR A 262 -18.53 10.89 -3.16
C THR A 262 -19.69 10.50 -4.07
N ASP A 263 -20.89 10.94 -3.71
CA ASP A 263 -22.08 10.84 -4.55
C ASP A 263 -22.13 12.08 -5.46
N LEU A 264 -22.14 11.84 -6.76
CA LEU A 264 -22.10 12.89 -7.78
C LEU A 264 -23.39 13.74 -7.82
N ASN A 265 -24.49 13.23 -7.27
CA ASN A 265 -25.77 13.93 -7.20
C ASN A 265 -26.05 14.55 -5.82
N ASP A 266 -25.41 14.03 -4.76
CA ASP A 266 -25.56 14.51 -3.38
C ASP A 266 -24.21 14.56 -2.63
N PRO A 267 -23.41 15.62 -2.81
CA PRO A 267 -22.09 15.74 -2.17
C PRO A 267 -22.10 15.78 -0.64
N ASP A 268 -23.27 15.99 0.00
CA ASP A 268 -23.43 15.96 1.46
C ASP A 268 -23.63 14.53 2.00
N ARG A 269 -23.84 13.56 1.11
CA ARG A 269 -23.99 12.16 1.48
C ARG A 269 -22.63 11.53 1.77
N HIS A 270 -22.45 11.12 3.03
CA HIS A 270 -21.36 10.23 3.43
C HIS A 270 -21.52 8.83 2.82
N VAL A 271 -20.82 8.55 1.72
CA VAL A 271 -20.84 7.21 1.08
C VAL A 271 -20.32 6.16 2.05
N PHE A 272 -19.20 6.43 2.73
CA PHE A 272 -18.66 5.57 3.78
C PHE A 272 -19.18 5.97 5.15
N THR A 273 -19.81 5.04 5.86
CA THR A 273 -20.43 5.30 7.17
C THR A 273 -19.43 5.84 8.20
N TYR A 274 -18.19 5.34 8.18
CA TYR A 274 -17.17 5.75 9.16
C TYR A 274 -16.83 7.25 9.07
N THR A 275 -16.99 7.90 7.91
CA THR A 275 -16.68 9.33 7.75
C THR A 275 -17.61 10.23 8.57
N ARG A 276 -18.80 9.74 8.95
CA ARG A 276 -19.68 10.43 9.90
C ARG A 276 -19.06 10.51 11.29
N TYR A 277 -18.26 9.52 11.68
CA TYR A 277 -17.67 9.46 13.01
C TYR A 277 -16.57 10.53 13.18
N PHE A 278 -16.10 11.17 12.09
CA PHE A 278 -15.22 12.33 12.17
C PHE A 278 -15.80 13.44 13.04
N HIS A 279 -17.13 13.50 13.18
CA HIS A 279 -17.86 14.48 13.97
C HIS A 279 -18.03 14.12 15.45
N LEU A 280 -17.57 12.95 15.90
CA LEU A 280 -17.60 12.58 17.34
C LEU A 280 -16.93 13.60 18.27
N PRO A 281 -15.78 14.23 17.92
CA PRO A 281 -15.19 15.31 18.72
C PRO A 281 -16.18 16.44 19.01
N MET A 282 -17.07 16.77 18.08
CA MET A 282 -18.08 17.83 18.26
C MET A 282 -19.15 17.45 19.31
N LEU A 283 -19.29 16.16 19.66
CA LEU A 283 -20.10 15.71 20.81
C LEU A 283 -19.29 15.70 22.12
N LEU A 284 -17.97 15.52 22.06
CA LEU A 284 -17.11 15.53 23.25
C LEU A 284 -16.75 16.94 23.71
N ALA A 285 -16.60 17.89 22.78
CA ALA A 285 -16.39 19.29 23.10
C ALA A 285 -17.48 19.81 24.05
N ASP A 286 -17.12 20.66 24.99
CA ASP A 286 -18.06 21.22 25.96
C ASP A 286 -19.12 22.09 25.27
N ASP A 287 -18.70 22.88 24.30
CA ASP A 287 -19.54 23.57 23.32
C ASP A 287 -18.95 23.39 21.91
N PRO A 288 -19.69 22.82 20.93
CA PRO A 288 -19.20 22.71 19.56
C PRO A 288 -18.96 24.07 18.90
N ASP A 289 -19.61 25.13 19.37
CA ASP A 289 -19.44 26.50 18.85
C ASP A 289 -18.13 27.15 19.34
N ASP A 290 -17.44 26.55 20.33
CA ASP A 290 -16.12 27.00 20.82
C ASP A 290 -14.95 26.32 20.06
N VAL A 291 -15.25 25.39 19.14
CA VAL A 291 -14.24 24.78 18.25
C VAL A 291 -13.98 25.77 17.13
N ASP A 292 -12.75 26.28 17.03
CA ASP A 292 -12.36 27.27 16.01
C ASP A 292 -11.45 26.65 14.94
N LYS A 293 -10.55 25.73 15.33
CA LYS A 293 -9.50 25.21 14.44
C LYS A 293 -9.38 23.69 14.46
N VAL A 294 -9.49 23.08 13.28
CA VAL A 294 -9.46 21.63 13.08
C VAL A 294 -8.30 21.25 12.16
N LEU A 295 -7.52 20.24 12.54
CA LEU A 295 -6.47 19.67 11.69
C LEU A 295 -6.85 18.26 11.25
N PHE A 296 -6.84 18.01 9.95
CA PHE A 296 -6.86 16.66 9.39
C PHE A 296 -5.45 16.23 9.00
N ILE A 297 -4.99 15.10 9.53
CA ILE A 297 -3.76 14.42 9.12
C ILE A 297 -4.16 13.25 8.23
N GLY A 298 -3.90 13.38 6.93
CA GLY A 298 -4.49 12.54 5.89
C GLY A 298 -5.74 13.20 5.30
N GLY A 299 -5.78 13.35 3.99
CA GLY A 299 -6.84 14.06 3.26
C GLY A 299 -7.57 13.20 2.24
N GLY A 300 -7.69 11.89 2.44
CA GLY A 300 -8.19 10.94 1.43
C GLY A 300 -9.45 11.40 0.68
N GLY A 301 -9.28 11.93 -0.54
CA GLY A 301 -10.34 12.54 -1.35
C GLY A 301 -11.05 13.76 -0.75
N TYR A 302 -10.55 14.31 0.37
CA TYR A 302 -10.96 15.54 1.06
C TYR A 302 -12.44 15.62 1.50
N THR A 303 -13.17 14.51 1.43
CA THR A 303 -14.59 14.46 1.81
C THR A 303 -14.82 14.84 3.27
N GLY A 304 -14.03 14.33 4.21
CA GLY A 304 -14.09 14.70 5.63
C GLY A 304 -13.79 16.19 5.89
N PRO A 305 -12.61 16.70 5.46
CA PRO A 305 -12.27 18.12 5.59
C PRO A 305 -13.31 19.09 4.99
N GLN A 306 -13.76 18.84 3.75
CA GLN A 306 -14.77 19.66 3.09
C GLN A 306 -16.13 19.59 3.80
N ASP A 307 -16.43 18.47 4.45
CA ASP A 307 -17.66 18.33 5.22
C ASP A 307 -17.62 19.12 6.53
N PHE A 308 -16.47 19.18 7.19
CA PHE A 308 -16.24 20.03 8.37
C PHE A 308 -16.37 21.52 8.03
N GLU A 309 -15.66 21.97 6.98
CA GLU A 309 -15.66 23.39 6.57
C GLU A 309 -17.06 23.88 6.17
N ARG A 310 -17.86 23.05 5.49
CA ARG A 310 -19.22 23.45 5.09
C ARG A 310 -20.23 23.46 6.23
N ARG A 311 -19.96 22.70 7.29
CA ARG A 311 -20.93 22.41 8.37
C ARG A 311 -20.71 23.23 9.62
N TYR A 312 -19.46 23.57 9.92
CA TYR A 312 -19.08 24.33 11.10
C TYR A 312 -18.37 25.62 10.71
N ASP A 313 -18.46 26.64 11.56
CA ASP A 313 -17.74 27.91 11.39
C ASP A 313 -16.30 27.76 11.90
N VAL A 314 -15.49 26.93 11.21
CA VAL A 314 -14.14 26.51 11.63
C VAL A 314 -13.12 26.70 10.53
N THR A 315 -11.87 26.98 10.90
CA THR A 315 -10.73 26.86 9.98
C THR A 315 -10.23 25.41 9.96
N VAL A 316 -10.12 24.83 8.77
CA VAL A 316 -9.69 23.45 8.54
C VAL A 316 -8.31 23.41 7.89
N ASP A 317 -7.30 22.94 8.61
CA ASP A 317 -5.99 22.62 8.04
C ASP A 317 -5.97 21.13 7.64
N VAL A 318 -5.43 20.81 6.46
CA VAL A 318 -5.25 19.42 6.00
C VAL A 318 -3.80 19.17 5.65
N VAL A 319 -3.20 18.15 6.24
CA VAL A 319 -1.85 17.70 5.91
C VAL A 319 -1.92 16.41 5.10
N GLU A 320 -1.61 16.52 3.80
CA GLU A 320 -1.58 15.39 2.87
C GLU A 320 -0.15 15.18 2.35
N ILE A 321 0.34 13.94 2.39
CA ILE A 321 1.72 13.63 2.03
C ILE A 321 1.92 13.57 0.51
N ASP A 322 0.88 13.20 -0.22
CA ASP A 322 0.89 12.97 -1.66
C ASP A 322 0.19 14.11 -2.42
N PRO A 323 0.93 15.04 -3.05
CA PRO A 323 0.32 16.17 -3.75
C PRO A 323 -0.58 15.74 -4.92
N ASP A 324 -0.31 14.58 -5.53
CA ASP A 324 -1.14 14.06 -6.62
C ASP A 324 -2.55 13.65 -6.11
N VAL A 325 -2.69 13.32 -4.82
CA VAL A 325 -4.00 13.08 -4.18
C VAL A 325 -4.78 14.39 -4.02
N THR A 326 -4.11 15.47 -3.60
CA THR A 326 -4.72 16.81 -3.51
C THR A 326 -5.15 17.31 -4.90
N ASP A 327 -4.29 17.15 -5.91
CA ASP A 327 -4.59 17.54 -7.30
C ASP A 327 -5.80 16.75 -7.83
N ALA A 328 -5.84 15.43 -7.59
CA ALA A 328 -6.98 14.60 -7.96
C ALA A 328 -8.26 14.98 -7.19
N ALA A 329 -8.18 15.35 -5.91
CA ALA A 329 -9.33 15.82 -5.15
C ALA A 329 -9.86 17.15 -5.72
N SER A 330 -8.97 18.06 -6.12
CA SER A 330 -9.37 19.32 -6.75
C SER A 330 -10.03 19.10 -8.11
N GLU A 331 -9.48 18.22 -8.95
CA GLU A 331 -10.00 17.96 -10.30
C GLU A 331 -11.28 17.11 -10.29
N TYR A 332 -11.37 16.08 -9.44
CA TYR A 332 -12.42 15.06 -9.51
C TYR A 332 -13.41 15.06 -8.33
N PHE A 333 -13.08 15.68 -7.20
CA PHE A 333 -13.92 15.72 -5.98
C PHE A 333 -14.37 17.13 -5.59
N GLY A 334 -14.02 18.16 -6.37
CA GLY A 334 -14.48 19.53 -6.16
C GLY A 334 -13.84 20.22 -4.97
N LEU A 335 -12.60 19.86 -4.61
CA LEU A 335 -11.84 20.57 -3.59
C LEU A 335 -11.45 21.98 -4.06
N GLU A 336 -12.09 23.00 -3.48
CA GLU A 336 -11.88 24.43 -3.76
C GLU A 336 -10.85 25.10 -2.83
N HIS A 337 -9.79 24.38 -2.45
CA HIS A 337 -8.78 24.84 -1.48
C HIS A 337 -7.97 26.08 -1.88
N GLU A 338 -7.89 26.44 -3.17
CA GLU A 338 -7.18 27.66 -3.60
C GLU A 338 -8.02 28.94 -3.43
N THR A 339 -9.34 28.78 -3.25
CA THR A 339 -10.29 29.90 -3.20
C THR A 339 -11.05 30.00 -1.89
N ASN A 340 -10.90 29.00 -1.02
CA ASN A 340 -11.52 28.98 0.29
C ASN A 340 -10.52 29.46 1.35
N ASP A 341 -10.86 30.56 2.05
CA ASP A 341 -10.01 31.12 3.10
C ASP A 341 -10.05 30.25 4.38
N ASP A 342 -11.04 29.36 4.52
CA ASP A 342 -11.28 28.54 5.73
C ASP A 342 -10.80 27.08 5.59
N LEU A 343 -10.22 26.69 4.45
CA LEU A 343 -9.61 25.37 4.23
C LEU A 343 -8.20 25.50 3.67
N GLU A 344 -7.17 25.26 4.50
CA GLU A 344 -5.77 25.33 4.10
C GLU A 344 -5.15 23.93 3.92
N VAL A 345 -4.48 23.70 2.79
CA VAL A 345 -3.81 22.42 2.49
C VAL A 345 -2.30 22.56 2.59
N HIS A 346 -1.70 21.66 3.36
CA HIS A 346 -0.26 21.55 3.53
C HIS A 346 0.26 20.23 2.97
N THR A 347 1.13 20.29 1.96
CA THR A 347 1.77 19.08 1.44
C THR A 347 2.92 18.64 2.35
N GLY A 348 2.80 17.46 2.96
CA GLY A 348 3.86 16.89 3.77
C GLY A 348 3.42 15.76 4.69
N ASP A 349 4.38 15.25 5.47
CA ASP A 349 4.11 14.26 6.51
C ASP A 349 3.49 14.92 7.75
N GLY A 350 2.38 14.36 8.26
CA GLY A 350 1.64 14.90 9.41
C GLY A 350 2.47 15.10 10.66
N ARG A 351 3.36 14.14 10.98
CA ARG A 351 4.26 14.27 12.13
C ARG A 351 5.28 15.37 11.92
N GLN A 352 5.87 15.48 10.73
CA GLN A 352 6.79 16.58 10.42
C GLN A 352 6.10 17.94 10.45
N TYR A 353 4.82 18.02 10.07
CA TYR A 353 4.02 19.24 10.16
C TYR A 353 3.85 19.66 11.62
N LEU A 354 3.35 18.76 12.49
CA LEU A 354 3.17 19.04 13.93
C LEU A 354 4.50 19.42 14.62
N GLN A 355 5.64 18.88 14.18
CA GLN A 355 6.96 19.27 14.70
C GLN A 355 7.37 20.70 14.34
N ARG A 356 6.85 21.26 13.26
CA ARG A 356 7.29 22.55 12.69
C ARG A 356 6.30 23.69 12.92
N THR A 357 5.01 23.39 12.96
CA THR A 357 3.98 24.39 13.22
C THR A 357 4.12 24.97 14.62
N ASP A 358 3.63 26.18 14.86
CA ASP A 358 3.45 26.76 16.19
C ASP A 358 1.96 26.91 16.53
N GLU A 359 1.09 26.43 15.64
CA GLU A 359 -0.36 26.45 15.78
C GLU A 359 -0.85 25.43 16.81
N THR A 360 -2.00 25.75 17.41
CA THR A 360 -2.75 24.89 18.33
C THR A 360 -4.13 24.64 17.74
N TYR A 361 -4.64 23.43 17.91
CA TYR A 361 -5.90 22.96 17.34
C TYR A 361 -6.88 22.52 18.43
N ASP A 362 -8.16 22.74 18.21
CA ASP A 362 -9.20 22.24 19.11
C ASP A 362 -9.51 20.77 18.81
N VAL A 363 -9.43 20.40 17.53
CA VAL A 363 -9.60 19.02 17.07
C VAL A 363 -8.48 18.62 16.12
N ILE A 364 -7.87 17.45 16.36
CA ILE A 364 -6.98 16.80 15.41
C ILE A 364 -7.61 15.47 14.99
N VAL A 365 -7.90 15.32 13.70
CA VAL A 365 -8.38 14.08 13.10
C VAL A 365 -7.22 13.38 12.39
N LEU A 366 -6.86 12.19 12.86
CA LEU A 366 -5.87 11.30 12.26
C LEU A 366 -6.58 10.27 11.38
N ASP A 367 -6.54 10.51 10.07
CA ASP A 367 -7.07 9.63 9.02
C ASP A 367 -5.99 9.36 7.94
N ALA A 368 -4.76 9.12 8.38
CA ALA A 368 -3.63 8.88 7.50
C ALA A 368 -3.40 7.38 7.30
N TYR A 369 -3.59 6.91 6.07
CA TYR A 369 -3.33 5.53 5.70
C TYR A 369 -2.30 5.40 4.58
N LYS A 370 -1.51 4.34 4.67
CA LYS A 370 -0.82 3.77 3.53
C LYS A 370 -1.41 2.39 3.30
N GLN A 371 -2.23 2.25 2.26
CA GLN A 371 -3.10 1.08 2.04
C GLN A 371 -4.08 0.90 3.22
N GLU A 372 -4.07 -0.25 3.90
CA GLU A 372 -4.98 -0.56 5.00
C GLU A 372 -4.38 -0.25 6.39
N GLN A 373 -3.28 0.53 6.48
CA GLN A 373 -2.53 0.70 7.73
C GLN A 373 -2.12 2.14 8.01
N VAL A 374 -2.29 2.57 9.26
CA VAL A 374 -1.73 3.84 9.75
C VAL A 374 -0.20 3.71 9.80
N PRO A 375 0.57 4.64 9.19
CA PRO A 375 2.02 4.62 9.23
C PRO A 375 2.55 4.52 10.67
N PHE A 376 3.51 3.61 10.90
CA PHE A 376 4.04 3.31 12.24
C PHE A 376 4.46 4.56 13.03
N HIS A 377 5.08 5.55 12.39
CA HIS A 377 5.55 6.74 13.09
C HIS A 377 4.43 7.68 13.54
N LEU A 378 3.16 7.40 13.19
CA LEU A 378 1.94 8.09 13.63
C LEU A 378 1.16 7.29 14.69
N THR A 379 1.71 6.18 15.17
CA THR A 379 1.03 5.28 16.14
C THR A 379 1.76 5.19 17.48
N THR A 380 2.87 5.92 17.65
CA THR A 380 3.75 5.82 18.83
C THR A 380 3.38 6.80 19.93
N VAL A 381 3.78 6.49 21.17
CA VAL A 381 3.65 7.43 22.31
C VAL A 381 4.27 8.77 21.97
N GLU A 382 5.46 8.79 21.36
CA GLU A 382 6.16 10.02 21.02
C GLU A 382 5.42 10.87 19.97
N PHE A 383 4.57 10.24 19.15
CA PHE A 383 3.65 10.96 18.28
C PHE A 383 2.41 11.45 19.04
N MET A 384 1.84 10.64 19.93
CA MET A 384 0.69 11.05 20.75
C MET A 384 1.04 12.23 21.68
N GLU A 385 2.25 12.26 22.26
CA GLU A 385 2.79 13.39 23.02
C GLU A 385 2.84 14.65 22.14
N LEU A 386 3.34 14.53 20.91
CA LEU A 386 3.39 15.64 19.96
C LEU A 386 1.99 16.13 19.56
N VAL A 387 1.02 15.22 19.41
CA VAL A 387 -0.39 15.58 19.13
C VAL A 387 -0.98 16.34 20.32
N SER A 388 -0.81 15.82 21.54
CA SER A 388 -1.29 16.45 22.78
C SER A 388 -0.71 17.86 22.96
N ASP A 389 0.59 18.05 22.68
CA ASP A 389 1.27 19.36 22.73
C ASP A 389 0.74 20.38 21.69
N ARG A 390 0.05 19.92 20.64
CA ARG A 390 -0.54 20.77 19.59
C ARG A 390 -2.06 20.86 19.69
N LEU A 391 -2.67 20.17 20.64
CA LEU A 391 -4.07 20.35 20.99
C LEU A 391 -4.21 21.49 22.01
N ALA A 392 -5.37 22.13 22.02
CA ALA A 392 -5.78 23.01 23.10
C ALA A 392 -5.81 22.25 24.45
N ASP A 393 -5.89 22.98 25.57
CA ASP A 393 -5.91 22.39 26.91
C ASP A 393 -7.09 21.39 27.09
N ASP A 394 -8.19 21.57 26.36
CA ASP A 394 -9.36 20.70 26.28
C ASP A 394 -9.55 20.05 24.90
N GLY A 395 -8.53 20.18 24.03
CA GLY A 395 -8.57 19.70 22.65
C GLY A 395 -8.73 18.19 22.54
N ILE A 396 -9.23 17.74 21.38
CA ILE A 396 -9.67 16.37 21.13
C ILE A 396 -8.91 15.77 19.94
N LEU A 397 -8.30 14.61 20.17
CA LEU A 397 -7.80 13.73 19.12
C LEU A 397 -8.92 12.77 18.69
N HIS A 398 -9.12 12.63 17.39
CA HIS A 398 -9.86 11.53 16.80
C HIS A 398 -8.95 10.75 15.86
N ALA A 399 -8.80 9.45 16.08
CA ALA A 399 -7.97 8.57 15.27
C ALA A 399 -8.79 7.42 14.71
N ASN A 400 -8.82 7.33 13.38
CA ASN A 400 -9.38 6.19 12.68
C ASN A 400 -8.36 5.04 12.71
N VAL A 401 -8.77 3.86 13.17
CA VAL A 401 -7.93 2.66 13.22
C VAL A 401 -8.64 1.48 12.56
N ILE A 402 -8.04 0.90 11.53
CA ILE A 402 -8.51 -0.38 10.98
C ILE A 402 -8.07 -1.50 11.92
N ALA A 403 -9.02 -2.22 12.52
CA ALA A 403 -8.78 -3.33 13.44
C ALA A 403 -10.05 -4.19 13.61
N SER A 404 -9.91 -5.38 14.21
CA SER A 404 -11.08 -6.08 14.77
C SER A 404 -11.34 -5.57 16.20
N PRO A 405 -12.60 -5.34 16.61
CA PRO A 405 -12.91 -4.98 18.00
C PRO A 405 -12.61 -6.10 19.01
N SER A 406 -12.50 -7.36 18.58
CA SER A 406 -12.27 -8.49 19.48
C SER A 406 -11.47 -9.64 18.85
N GLY A 407 -11.06 -10.61 19.68
CA GLY A 407 -10.35 -11.81 19.21
C GLY A 407 -8.91 -11.54 18.73
N ALA A 408 -8.38 -12.41 17.87
CA ALA A 408 -6.96 -12.35 17.51
C ALA A 408 -6.58 -11.08 16.69
N GLY A 409 -7.56 -10.46 16.01
CA GLY A 409 -7.37 -9.25 15.23
C GLY A 409 -7.44 -7.95 16.05
N SER A 410 -7.73 -8.01 17.36
CA SER A 410 -7.88 -6.82 18.20
C SER A 410 -6.58 -6.36 18.85
N THR A 411 -5.51 -7.16 18.78
CA THR A 411 -4.20 -6.83 19.39
C THR A 411 -3.67 -5.47 18.94
N PHE A 412 -3.87 -5.08 17.68
CA PHE A 412 -3.45 -3.76 17.19
C PHE A 412 -4.31 -2.63 17.77
N TYR A 413 -5.64 -2.78 17.80
CA TYR A 413 -6.54 -1.84 18.48
C TYR A 413 -6.18 -1.69 19.97
N HIS A 414 -5.90 -2.79 20.67
CA HIS A 414 -5.47 -2.76 22.07
C HIS A 414 -4.14 -1.99 22.23
N ALA A 415 -3.18 -2.20 21.32
CA ALA A 415 -1.89 -1.50 21.35
C ALA A 415 -2.06 0.00 21.11
N GLN A 416 -2.93 0.38 20.16
CA GLN A 416 -3.26 1.78 19.87
C GLN A 416 -3.94 2.45 21.05
N HIS A 417 -5.01 1.84 21.59
CA HIS A 417 -5.70 2.34 22.78
C HIS A 417 -4.74 2.52 23.96
N LYS A 418 -3.93 1.50 24.25
CA LYS A 418 -2.93 1.54 25.33
C LYS A 418 -1.91 2.67 25.13
N THR A 419 -1.49 2.90 23.88
CA THR A 419 -0.50 3.93 23.54
C THR A 419 -1.07 5.33 23.69
N ILE A 420 -2.31 5.57 23.24
CA ILE A 420 -3.01 6.84 23.41
C ILE A 420 -3.24 7.13 24.91
N ALA A 421 -3.66 6.12 25.68
CA ALA A 421 -3.91 6.24 27.11
C ALA A 421 -2.65 6.50 27.97
N GLU A 422 -1.43 6.37 27.42
CA GLU A 422 -0.21 6.80 28.11
C GLU A 422 -0.03 8.33 28.12
N VAL A 423 -0.72 9.04 27.23
CA VAL A 423 -0.61 10.50 27.03
C VAL A 423 -1.87 11.23 27.43
N PHE A 424 -3.03 10.73 26.98
CA PHE A 424 -4.32 11.39 27.20
C PHE A 424 -5.00 10.91 28.48
N PRO A 425 -5.59 11.81 29.30
CA PRO A 425 -6.35 11.45 30.49
C PRO A 425 -7.50 10.47 30.23
N GLU A 426 -8.24 10.66 29.14
CA GLU A 426 -9.42 9.86 28.80
C GLU A 426 -9.38 9.43 27.33
N THR A 427 -9.74 8.18 27.08
CA THR A 427 -9.79 7.58 25.74
C THR A 427 -11.08 6.78 25.56
N TYR A 428 -11.71 6.92 24.41
CA TYR A 428 -12.98 6.31 24.03
C TYR A 428 -12.81 5.55 22.72
N ALA A 429 -13.54 4.45 22.54
CA ALA A 429 -13.49 3.65 21.33
C ALA A 429 -14.91 3.41 20.81
N PHE A 430 -15.10 3.50 19.50
CA PHE A 430 -16.38 3.29 18.84
C PHE A 430 -16.18 2.37 17.62
N ARG A 431 -16.99 1.32 17.52
CA ARG A 431 -17.01 0.44 16.34
C ARG A 431 -17.91 1.03 15.25
N THR A 432 -17.65 0.72 13.98
CA THR A 432 -18.49 1.15 12.86
C THR A 432 -19.40 0.05 12.32
N SER A 433 -19.30 -1.17 12.85
CA SER A 433 -20.12 -2.33 12.48
C SER A 433 -20.31 -3.24 13.69
N ASP A 434 -21.47 -3.89 13.77
CA ASP A 434 -21.81 -4.84 14.85
C ASP A 434 -21.01 -6.16 14.81
N THR A 435 -20.24 -6.39 13.74
CA THR A 435 -19.48 -7.63 13.53
C THR A 435 -18.10 -7.59 14.20
N ASP A 436 -17.52 -8.76 14.51
CA ASP A 436 -16.11 -8.86 14.96
C ASP A 436 -15.11 -8.90 13.78
N ALA A 437 -15.56 -8.58 12.56
CA ALA A 437 -14.68 -8.50 11.40
C ALA A 437 -13.71 -7.32 11.52
N ILE A 438 -12.71 -7.25 10.65
CA ILE A 438 -11.90 -6.04 10.54
C ILE A 438 -12.80 -4.92 10.05
N GLN A 439 -12.74 -3.79 10.73
CA GLN A 439 -13.54 -2.62 10.46
C GLN A 439 -12.78 -1.37 10.92
N ASN A 440 -13.38 -0.20 10.72
CA ASN A 440 -12.90 1.01 11.33
C ASN A 440 -13.31 1.03 12.81
N VAL A 441 -12.34 1.24 13.68
CA VAL A 441 -12.51 1.49 15.12
C VAL A 441 -12.03 2.90 15.36
N GLN A 442 -12.95 3.76 15.78
CA GLN A 442 -12.72 5.18 16.00
C GLN A 442 -12.27 5.39 17.44
N LEU A 443 -11.03 5.85 17.63
CA LEU A 443 -10.46 6.18 18.93
C LEU A 443 -10.55 7.69 19.14
N VAL A 444 -11.22 8.12 20.19
CA VAL A 444 -11.33 9.54 20.55
C VAL A 444 -10.66 9.77 21.90
N ALA A 445 -9.77 10.73 22.01
CA ALA A 445 -9.08 11.07 23.25
C ALA A 445 -9.04 12.59 23.46
N THR A 446 -8.97 13.07 24.70
CA THR A 446 -9.00 14.51 25.01
C THR A 446 -7.96 14.87 26.05
N ASN A 447 -7.39 16.08 25.93
CA ASN A 447 -6.56 16.69 26.97
C ASN A 447 -7.40 17.13 28.19
N GLY A 448 -8.72 17.32 28.01
CA GLY A 448 -9.62 17.76 29.06
C GLY A 448 -9.78 16.75 30.20
N GLU A 449 -9.90 17.26 31.42
CA GLU A 449 -10.16 16.43 32.61
C GLU A 449 -11.66 16.17 32.76
N GLY A 450 -12.14 14.98 32.38
CA GLY A 450 -13.53 14.60 32.62
C GLY A 450 -14.02 13.40 31.81
N VAL A 451 -14.62 12.43 32.50
CA VAL A 451 -15.24 11.27 31.84
C VAL A 451 -16.62 11.66 31.30
N VAL A 452 -16.77 11.63 29.98
CA VAL A 452 -18.08 11.77 29.32
C VAL A 452 -18.74 10.40 29.26
N SER A 453 -19.85 10.22 29.98
CA SER A 453 -20.60 8.96 29.99
C SER A 453 -21.37 8.77 28.68
N THR A 454 -21.69 7.51 28.32
CA THR A 454 -22.53 7.22 27.13
C THR A 454 -23.87 7.94 27.20
N ALA A 455 -24.49 8.00 28.38
CA ALA A 455 -25.76 8.70 28.57
C ALA A 455 -25.63 10.22 28.33
N GLU A 456 -24.47 10.82 28.63
CA GLU A 456 -24.21 12.23 28.32
C GLU A 456 -24.03 12.43 26.81
N LEU A 457 -23.30 11.53 26.12
CA LEU A 457 -23.15 11.57 24.66
C LEU A 457 -24.51 11.44 23.95
N GLU A 458 -25.35 10.49 24.36
CA GLU A 458 -26.73 10.34 23.85
C GLU A 458 -27.54 11.62 24.06
N GLN A 459 -27.38 12.26 25.23
CA GLN A 459 -28.09 13.48 25.53
C GLN A 459 -27.56 14.68 24.73
N ARG A 460 -26.27 14.73 24.43
CA ARG A 460 -25.65 15.75 23.58
C ARG A 460 -26.06 15.56 22.12
N GLU A 461 -26.06 14.33 21.61
CA GLU A 461 -26.51 13.99 20.26
C GLU A 461 -27.97 14.43 20.02
N GLN A 462 -28.88 14.13 20.94
CA GLN A 462 -30.29 14.55 20.84
C GLN A 462 -30.50 16.07 20.95
N ARG A 463 -29.56 16.80 21.56
CA ARG A 463 -29.67 18.24 21.85
C ARG A 463 -28.94 19.12 20.84
N ARG A 464 -27.84 18.65 20.28
CA ARG A 464 -26.97 19.39 19.35
C ARG A 464 -27.41 19.10 17.93
N ASP A 465 -27.70 20.15 17.17
CA ASP A 465 -27.97 20.02 15.73
C ASP A 465 -26.65 20.09 14.97
N LEU A 466 -25.96 18.95 14.88
CA LEU A 466 -24.70 18.84 14.14
C LEU A 466 -24.91 18.62 12.64
N GLY A 467 -26.16 18.46 12.16
CA GLY A 467 -26.42 18.13 10.75
C GLY A 467 -25.87 16.78 10.28
N VAL A 468 -25.43 15.91 11.20
CA VAL A 468 -24.98 14.53 10.98
C VAL A 468 -25.60 13.65 12.05
N ASP A 469 -26.15 12.52 11.63
CA ASP A 469 -26.71 11.51 12.54
C ASP A 469 -25.57 10.66 13.13
N LEU A 470 -25.44 10.74 14.46
CA LEU A 470 -24.45 10.04 15.27
C LEU A 470 -25.09 9.06 16.27
N GLU A 471 -26.38 8.78 16.18
CA GLU A 471 -27.09 7.89 17.11
C GLU A 471 -26.43 6.51 17.15
N ASP A 472 -26.22 5.91 15.97
CA ASP A 472 -25.53 4.61 15.82
C ASP A 472 -24.08 4.67 16.32
N ALA A 473 -23.39 5.80 16.11
CA ALA A 473 -22.01 5.96 16.54
C ALA A 473 -21.90 5.95 18.08
N VAL A 474 -22.77 6.69 18.76
CA VAL A 474 -22.83 6.72 20.23
C VAL A 474 -23.24 5.35 20.80
N ALA A 475 -24.22 4.69 20.18
CA ALA A 475 -24.66 3.35 20.58
C ALA A 475 -23.54 2.29 20.42
N ASN A 476 -22.65 2.48 19.45
CA ASN A 476 -21.52 1.60 19.17
C ASN A 476 -20.26 1.89 19.99
N ARG A 477 -20.38 2.63 21.09
CA ARG A 477 -19.28 2.80 22.03
C ARG A 477 -18.86 1.45 22.63
N LEU A 478 -17.58 1.12 22.50
CA LEU A 478 -16.96 -0.04 23.09
C LEU A 478 -16.63 0.21 24.56
N SER A 479 -16.65 -0.86 25.36
CA SER A 479 -16.03 -0.83 26.69
C SER A 479 -14.51 -0.72 26.57
N GLU A 480 -13.88 -0.17 27.61
CA GLU A 480 -12.42 -0.11 27.69
C GLU A 480 -11.80 -1.51 27.50
N PRO A 481 -10.84 -1.68 26.56
CA PRO A 481 -10.27 -2.99 26.25
C PRO A 481 -9.29 -3.47 27.34
N GLU A 482 -9.20 -4.78 27.54
CA GLU A 482 -8.10 -5.37 28.31
C GLU A 482 -6.82 -5.33 27.45
N THR A 483 -5.82 -4.54 27.86
CA THR A 483 -4.61 -4.28 27.03
C THR A 483 -3.37 -5.07 27.47
N ASP A 484 -3.53 -6.11 28.29
CA ASP A 484 -2.43 -6.95 28.81
C ASP A 484 -1.71 -7.76 27.71
N ASP A 485 -2.40 -8.01 26.60
CA ASP A 485 -1.92 -8.75 25.43
C ASP A 485 -1.13 -7.89 24.45
N ALA A 486 -1.20 -6.56 24.59
CA ALA A 486 -0.65 -5.61 23.64
C ALA A 486 0.51 -4.77 24.20
N PRO A 487 1.57 -4.51 23.40
CA PRO A 487 2.65 -3.63 23.79
C PRO A 487 2.23 -2.15 23.66
N VAL A 488 2.93 -1.28 24.38
CA VAL A 488 2.95 0.16 24.09
C VAL A 488 3.85 0.38 22.86
N LEU A 489 3.37 1.16 21.90
CA LEU A 489 4.07 1.46 20.66
C LEU A 489 5.01 2.65 20.87
N ARG A 490 6.27 2.50 20.47
CA ARG A 490 7.32 3.53 20.64
C ARG A 490 8.22 3.58 19.43
N ASP A 491 8.74 4.76 19.10
CA ASP A 491 9.63 4.97 17.95
C ASP A 491 10.82 4.00 17.88
N ASP A 492 11.36 3.61 19.04
CA ASP A 492 12.51 2.73 19.15
C ASP A 492 12.17 1.23 19.00
N ARG A 493 10.89 0.88 18.81
CA ARG A 493 10.39 -0.48 18.66
C ARG A 493 9.37 -0.60 17.52
N GLY A 494 9.86 -0.87 16.30
CA GLY A 494 9.05 -1.15 15.11
C GLY A 494 8.38 -2.54 15.13
N GLY A 495 7.41 -2.75 16.02
CA GLY A 495 6.68 -4.01 16.18
C GLY A 495 5.28 -4.03 15.57
N VAL A 496 4.81 -2.92 14.97
CA VAL A 496 3.43 -2.76 14.53
C VAL A 496 3.05 -3.75 13.42
N GLU A 497 3.96 -4.04 12.50
CA GLU A 497 3.71 -4.99 11.42
C GLU A 497 3.41 -6.41 11.95
N GLY A 498 4.03 -6.79 13.07
CA GLY A 498 3.76 -8.07 13.73
C GLY A 498 2.43 -8.11 14.50
N LEU A 499 1.88 -6.95 14.86
CA LEU A 499 0.53 -6.84 15.46
C LEU A 499 -0.57 -6.88 14.41
N LEU A 500 -0.25 -6.48 13.18
CA LEU A 500 -1.15 -6.48 12.03
C LEU A 500 -1.17 -7.83 11.30
N ASP A 501 -0.16 -8.67 11.50
CA ASP A 501 -0.06 -10.05 10.99
C ASP A 501 -1.36 -10.88 11.07
N PRO A 502 -2.11 -10.89 12.21
CA PRO A 502 -3.35 -11.65 12.33
C PRO A 502 -4.51 -11.10 11.49
N MET A 503 -4.43 -9.82 11.12
CA MET A 503 -5.44 -9.13 10.34
C MET A 503 -5.27 -9.32 8.84
N LEU A 504 -4.05 -9.56 8.38
CA LEU A 504 -3.79 -9.75 6.95
C LEU A 504 -4.66 -10.90 6.40
N GLY A 505 -5.31 -10.69 5.24
CA GLY A 505 -6.15 -11.68 4.57
C GLY A 505 -7.48 -12.02 5.26
N GLN A 506 -7.83 -11.34 6.35
CA GLN A 506 -9.17 -11.42 6.96
C GLN A 506 -10.14 -10.45 6.24
N ARG A 507 -11.44 -10.64 6.45
CA ARG A 507 -12.49 -9.81 5.85
C ARG A 507 -12.46 -8.40 6.45
N TYR A 508 -12.17 -7.39 5.62
CA TYR A 508 -12.40 -5.98 5.94
C TYR A 508 -13.84 -5.59 5.56
N VAL A 509 -14.52 -4.92 6.47
CA VAL A 509 -15.91 -4.48 6.33
C VAL A 509 -15.94 -2.96 6.32
N ILE A 510 -16.31 -2.40 5.17
CA ILE A 510 -16.65 -0.99 5.01
C ILE A 510 -18.17 -0.91 4.84
N GLU A 511 -18.85 -0.28 5.78
CA GLU A 511 -20.30 -0.03 5.64
C GLU A 511 -20.57 1.19 4.76
N GLU A 512 -21.52 1.04 3.83
CA GLU A 512 -21.98 2.12 2.96
C GLU A 512 -23.36 2.62 3.40
N SER A 513 -23.57 3.94 3.33
CA SER A 513 -24.89 4.52 3.51
C SER A 513 -25.81 4.17 2.32
N SER A 514 -27.11 3.96 2.55
CA SER A 514 -28.06 3.72 1.45
C SER A 514 -28.41 4.99 0.68
N GLU A 515 -28.83 4.81 -0.58
CA GLU A 515 -29.30 5.88 -1.49
C GLU A 515 -30.60 6.55 -1.02
N SER A 516 -31.32 5.95 -0.06
CA SER A 516 -32.54 6.51 0.52
C SER A 516 -32.28 6.88 1.97
N GLY A 517 -32.15 8.17 2.27
CA GLY A 517 -31.92 8.73 3.62
C GLY A 517 -33.06 8.49 4.63
N GLY A 518 -33.51 7.24 4.79
CA GLY A 518 -34.39 6.78 5.85
C GLY A 518 -33.60 5.95 6.86
N PRO A 519 -33.93 6.02 8.17
CA PRO A 519 -33.24 5.22 9.17
C PRO A 519 -33.56 3.74 8.95
N GLY A 520 -32.54 2.93 8.67
CA GLY A 520 -32.60 1.47 8.81
C GLY A 520 -32.25 0.60 7.59
N GLU A 521 -31.86 1.13 6.44
CA GLU A 521 -31.28 0.30 5.37
C GLU A 521 -29.80 0.66 5.18
N GLN A 522 -28.89 -0.05 5.84
CA GLN A 522 -27.45 0.01 5.56
C GLN A 522 -27.10 -1.09 4.54
N ARG A 523 -26.26 -0.81 3.55
CA ARG A 523 -25.76 -1.83 2.61
C ARG A 523 -24.34 -2.21 3.00
N GLU A 524 -24.14 -3.45 3.42
CA GLU A 524 -22.79 -4.02 3.52
C GLU A 524 -22.25 -4.29 2.10
N ARG A 525 -21.25 -3.51 1.64
CA ARG A 525 -20.38 -3.96 0.54
C ARG A 525 -19.14 -4.59 1.14
N VAL A 526 -18.98 -5.87 0.85
CA VAL A 526 -17.87 -6.66 1.37
C VAL A 526 -16.68 -6.51 0.44
N GLU A 527 -15.53 -6.07 0.95
CA GLU A 527 -14.28 -6.39 0.29
C GLU A 527 -14.00 -7.88 0.52
N HIS A 528 -14.23 -8.68 -0.52
CA HIS A 528 -13.79 -10.06 -0.56
C HIS A 528 -12.30 -10.09 -0.87
N VAL A 529 -11.50 -10.61 0.06
CA VAL A 529 -10.42 -11.51 -0.33
C VAL A 529 -11.11 -12.78 -0.81
N ASP A 530 -11.49 -12.81 -2.09
CA ASP A 530 -12.35 -13.84 -2.69
C ASP A 530 -11.80 -15.25 -2.43
N PRO A 531 -12.44 -16.07 -1.56
CA PRO A 531 -12.24 -17.49 -1.60
C PRO A 531 -13.15 -17.99 -2.71
N GLY A 532 -12.61 -18.15 -3.92
CA GLY A 532 -13.36 -18.55 -5.10
C GLY A 532 -14.33 -19.74 -4.84
N PRO A 533 -15.37 -19.88 -5.68
CA PRO A 533 -16.60 -20.56 -5.29
C PRO A 533 -16.39 -22.07 -5.15
N GLY A 534 -16.53 -22.58 -3.92
CA GLY A 534 -16.72 -24.00 -3.68
C GLY A 534 -16.34 -24.47 -2.28
N GLU A 535 -17.21 -24.31 -1.29
CA GLU A 535 -17.79 -25.39 -0.47
C GLU A 535 -18.64 -24.82 0.69
N PRO A 536 -19.66 -25.55 1.16
CA PRO A 536 -20.66 -25.02 2.10
C PRO A 536 -20.12 -24.89 3.53
N ALA A 537 -20.64 -23.89 4.25
CA ALA A 537 -20.36 -23.62 5.65
C ALA A 537 -20.49 -24.89 6.52
N VAL A 538 -19.37 -25.27 7.17
CA VAL A 538 -19.37 -26.29 8.22
C VAL A 538 -19.90 -25.64 9.49
N ALA A 539 -21.12 -26.03 9.88
CA ALA A 539 -21.70 -25.64 11.15
C ALA A 539 -20.82 -26.07 12.33
N ALA A 540 -20.35 -25.12 13.11
CA ALA A 540 -19.70 -25.37 14.40
C ALA A 540 -20.74 -25.88 15.40
N GLY A 541 -20.68 -27.17 15.73
CA GLY A 541 -21.39 -27.74 16.88
C GLY A 541 -20.67 -27.39 18.20
N PRO A 542 -21.38 -27.38 19.33
CA PRO A 542 -20.82 -26.91 20.61
C PRO A 542 -19.81 -27.93 21.17
N VAL A 543 -18.58 -27.48 21.42
CA VAL A 543 -17.56 -28.25 22.11
C VAL A 543 -17.71 -28.03 23.61
N GLU A 544 -18.46 -28.93 24.25
CA GLU A 544 -18.52 -29.06 25.70
C GLU A 544 -17.78 -30.35 26.12
N ALA A 545 -17.02 -30.24 27.22
CA ALA A 545 -16.39 -31.30 28.00
C ALA A 545 -15.13 -32.01 27.44
N ALA A 546 -13.95 -31.44 27.70
CA ALA A 546 -12.71 -32.20 27.93
C ALA A 546 -11.67 -31.43 28.76
N ARG A 547 -12.01 -31.08 30.01
CA ARG A 547 -11.03 -30.69 31.04
C ARG A 547 -11.33 -31.40 32.35
N SER A 548 -10.95 -32.68 32.44
CA SER A 548 -10.69 -33.38 33.72
C SER A 548 -10.15 -34.78 33.42
N SER A 549 -8.84 -34.90 33.19
CA SER A 549 -8.08 -36.16 33.35
C SER A 549 -6.60 -35.93 33.01
N ALA A 550 -5.89 -35.11 33.80
CA ALA A 550 -4.42 -35.02 33.73
C ALA A 550 -3.84 -34.32 34.97
N ALA A 551 -4.28 -34.68 36.18
CA ALA A 551 -3.69 -34.18 37.42
C ALA A 551 -3.98 -35.12 38.61
N ALA A 552 -3.59 -36.40 38.51
CA ALA A 552 -3.55 -37.29 39.67
C ALA A 552 -2.68 -38.54 39.42
N GLU A 553 -1.41 -38.35 39.08
CA GLU A 553 -0.42 -39.44 39.15
C GLU A 553 0.89 -38.88 39.71
N ARG A 554 0.93 -38.72 41.04
CA ARG A 554 2.13 -38.62 41.90
C ARG A 554 1.69 -38.51 43.37
N ALA A 555 1.35 -39.63 43.99
CA ALA A 555 1.46 -39.85 45.44
C ALA A 555 1.37 -41.35 45.77
N SER A 556 2.55 -41.97 45.90
CA SER A 556 3.03 -43.08 46.77
C SER A 556 2.09 -43.82 47.74
N PRO A 557 2.41 -45.07 48.16
CA PRO A 557 3.76 -45.65 48.33
C PRO A 557 4.15 -46.76 47.36
#